data_AF-A0A4U5WJL8-F1
#
_entry.id   AF-A0A4U5WJL8-F1
#
_cell.length_a   1.000
_cell.length_b   1.000
_cell.length_c   1.000
_cell.angle_alpha   90.00
_cell.angle_beta   90.00
_cell.angle_gamma   90.00
#
_symmetry.space_group_name_H-M   'P 1'
#
loop_
_entity.id
_entity.type
_entity.pdbx_description
1 polymer ?
#
loop_
_entity_poly.entity_id
_entity_poly.type
_entity_poly.pdbx_seq_one_letter_code
_entity_poly.pdbx_strand_id
1 'polypeptide(L)'
;MAPTDLSRLQLPRACREALVKQRSERIDGHTIPIATDWWNAEIAAAHLPGAPVTGPDVTQLSRGDLFRDAANLDAGREEEQLRFLWRVLAWGSGMRLRLNRQRIRAVADNLSSAVAALRQALQVAREDPAHAYEALRPGGPNAIAYLGPAFSTKVLYFAGSGALDHPCVILDSQVAATLRDICKWDSLGEDGWPTSTYVRYCTLLDRWAHEESRQLGRRIGIDEIERWLFRP
;
A
#
# COMPACT_ATOMS: atom_id res chain seq x y z
N MET A 1 -6.65 7.30 -26.14
CA MET A 1 -7.31 5.99 -25.93
C MET A 1 -8.53 6.21 -25.05
N ALA A 2 -9.67 5.62 -25.37
CA ALA A 2 -10.87 5.74 -24.53
C ALA A 2 -10.69 4.99 -23.19
N PRO A 3 -11.28 5.46 -22.08
CA PRO A 3 -11.24 4.73 -20.81
C PRO A 3 -11.88 3.33 -20.95
N THR A 4 -11.23 2.29 -20.43
CA THR A 4 -11.82 0.93 -20.39
C THR A 4 -13.08 0.92 -19.54
N ASP A 5 -14.18 0.34 -20.03
CA ASP A 5 -15.39 0.15 -19.22
C ASP A 5 -15.17 -0.97 -18.18
N LEU A 6 -14.91 -0.57 -16.93
CA LEU A 6 -14.58 -1.50 -15.85
C LEU A 6 -15.76 -2.39 -15.44
N SER A 7 -16.99 -1.96 -15.76
CA SER A 7 -18.19 -2.75 -15.45
C SER A 7 -18.18 -4.11 -16.18
N ARG A 8 -17.46 -4.20 -17.30
CA ARG A 8 -17.36 -5.42 -18.12
C ARG A 8 -16.24 -6.36 -17.69
N LEU A 9 -15.25 -5.87 -16.92
CA LEU A 9 -14.13 -6.69 -16.49
C LEU A 9 -14.61 -7.73 -15.47
N GLN A 10 -14.28 -8.99 -15.70
CA GLN A 10 -14.65 -10.10 -14.83
C GLN A 10 -13.43 -10.56 -14.03
N LEU A 11 -13.65 -10.96 -12.78
CA LEU A 11 -12.58 -11.54 -11.98
C LEU A 11 -12.13 -12.87 -12.62
N PRO A 12 -10.83 -13.07 -12.89
CA PRO A 12 -10.35 -14.30 -13.51
C PRO A 12 -10.66 -15.54 -12.67
N ARG A 13 -10.99 -16.66 -13.33
CA ARG A 13 -11.30 -17.94 -12.67
C ARG A 13 -10.18 -18.38 -11.71
N ALA A 14 -8.92 -18.24 -12.12
CA ALA A 14 -7.77 -18.58 -11.27
C ALA A 14 -7.73 -17.75 -9.97
N CYS A 15 -8.15 -16.49 -10.02
CA CYS A 15 -8.28 -15.67 -8.80
C CYS A 15 -9.36 -16.24 -7.87
N ARG A 16 -10.52 -16.64 -8.40
CA ARG A 16 -11.60 -17.23 -7.60
C ARG A 16 -11.15 -18.52 -6.90
N GLU A 17 -10.41 -19.37 -7.62
CA GLU A 17 -9.83 -20.59 -7.05
C GLU A 17 -8.85 -20.28 -5.90
N ALA A 18 -8.09 -19.19 -6.00
CA ALA A 18 -7.21 -18.74 -4.91
C ALA A 18 -7.97 -18.19 -3.69
N LEU A 19 -9.18 -17.64 -3.87
CA LEU A 19 -10.03 -17.13 -2.78
C LEU A 19 -10.59 -18.22 -1.87
N VAL A 20 -10.41 -19.51 -2.17
CA VAL A 20 -10.81 -20.59 -1.25
C VAL A 20 -9.93 -20.65 0.00
N LYS A 21 -8.66 -20.25 -0.12
CA LYS A 21 -7.71 -20.23 1.02
C LYS A 21 -8.04 -19.12 2.00
N GLN A 22 -7.69 -19.31 3.27
CA GLN A 22 -7.98 -18.34 4.32
C GLN A 22 -7.19 -17.04 4.15
N ARG A 23 -7.84 -15.91 4.47
CA ARG A 23 -7.22 -14.58 4.44
C ARG A 23 -6.01 -14.47 5.37
N SER A 24 -6.08 -15.06 6.56
CA SER A 24 -4.97 -15.07 7.54
C SER A 24 -3.67 -15.63 6.96
N GLU A 25 -3.78 -16.72 6.18
CA GLU A 25 -2.64 -17.36 5.53
C GLU A 25 -2.10 -16.53 4.35
N ARG A 26 -2.99 -15.97 3.53
CA ARG A 26 -2.60 -15.29 2.28
C ARG A 26 -2.18 -13.84 2.48
N ILE A 27 -2.78 -13.17 3.45
CA ILE A 27 -2.64 -11.74 3.70
C ILE A 27 -1.82 -11.51 4.95
N ASP A 28 -2.32 -11.88 6.13
CA ASP A 28 -1.69 -11.51 7.40
C ASP A 28 -0.28 -12.10 7.51
N GLY A 29 -0.13 -13.38 7.12
CA GLY A 29 1.15 -14.10 7.07
C GLY A 29 2.09 -13.71 5.91
N HIS A 30 1.69 -12.78 5.02
CA HIS A 30 2.53 -12.39 3.89
C HIS A 30 3.75 -11.59 4.35
N THR A 31 4.87 -12.31 4.44
CA THR A 31 6.12 -11.83 5.07
C THR A 31 7.20 -11.54 4.04
N ILE A 32 7.93 -10.44 4.26
CA ILE A 32 9.02 -9.97 3.41
C ILE A 32 10.30 -9.82 4.24
N PRO A 33 11.45 -10.38 3.79
CA PRO A 33 12.76 -10.08 4.37
C PRO A 33 13.14 -8.61 4.18
N ILE A 34 13.62 -7.98 5.23
CA ILE A 34 14.01 -6.57 5.24
C ILE A 34 15.48 -6.40 5.64
N ALA A 35 16.12 -5.36 5.11
CA ALA A 35 17.47 -4.98 5.50
C ALA A 35 17.44 -4.13 6.79
N THR A 36 17.11 -4.74 7.93
CA THR A 36 16.89 -4.07 9.22
C THR A 36 18.02 -3.13 9.61
N ASP A 37 19.26 -3.64 9.63
CA ASP A 37 20.44 -2.86 10.03
C ASP A 37 20.65 -1.65 9.13
N TRP A 38 20.43 -1.83 7.83
CA TRP A 38 20.54 -0.75 6.85
C TRP A 38 19.51 0.36 7.11
N TRP A 39 18.25 0.01 7.34
CA TRP A 39 17.20 0.99 7.64
C TRP A 39 17.51 1.76 8.92
N ASN A 40 17.85 1.04 9.99
CA ASN A 40 18.16 1.66 11.28
C ASN A 40 19.37 2.60 11.18
N ALA A 41 20.43 2.18 10.49
CA ALA A 41 21.62 3.00 10.30
C ALA A 41 21.34 4.26 9.47
N GLU A 42 20.59 4.16 8.38
CA GLU A 42 20.33 5.30 7.49
C GLU A 42 19.34 6.31 8.10
N ILE A 43 18.34 5.86 8.85
CA ILE A 43 17.43 6.74 9.59
C ILE A 43 18.21 7.48 10.70
N ALA A 44 19.05 6.76 11.44
CA ALA A 44 19.89 7.36 12.48
C ALA A 44 20.89 8.36 11.90
N ALA A 45 21.54 8.04 10.78
CA ALA A 45 22.47 8.94 10.10
C ALA A 45 21.79 10.22 9.57
N ALA A 46 20.50 10.13 9.23
CA ALA A 46 19.69 11.29 8.85
C ALA A 46 19.12 12.06 10.05
N HIS A 47 19.39 11.64 11.29
CA HIS A 47 18.86 12.21 12.54
C HIS A 47 17.32 12.28 12.56
N LEU A 48 16.66 11.31 11.91
CA LEU A 48 15.21 11.23 11.85
C LEU A 48 14.65 10.35 12.97
N PRO A 49 13.47 10.68 13.53
CA PRO A 49 12.80 9.82 14.50
C PRO A 49 12.17 8.59 13.82
N GLY A 50 11.66 7.67 14.66
CA GLY A 50 10.93 6.47 14.21
C GLY A 50 11.81 5.25 13.96
N ALA A 51 13.12 5.33 14.21
CA ALA A 51 13.97 4.15 14.39
C ALA A 51 13.78 3.54 15.80
N PRO A 52 14.04 2.24 15.99
CA PRO A 52 14.36 1.25 14.95
C PRO A 52 13.11 0.80 14.18
N VAL A 53 13.28 0.36 12.93
CA VAL A 53 12.15 -0.17 12.12
C VAL A 53 11.62 -1.48 12.69
N THR A 54 12.45 -2.31 13.30
CA THR A 54 12.05 -3.52 14.02
C THR A 54 12.89 -3.71 15.28
N GLY A 55 12.46 -4.61 16.17
CA GLY A 55 13.28 -5.00 17.32
C GLY A 55 14.58 -5.70 16.91
N PRO A 56 15.52 -5.89 17.84
CA PRO A 56 16.73 -6.69 17.62
C PRO A 56 16.40 -8.06 17.02
N ASP A 57 17.24 -8.56 16.12
CA ASP A 57 17.14 -9.87 15.46
C ASP A 57 15.91 -10.10 14.56
N VAL A 58 15.00 -9.13 14.45
CA VAL A 58 13.85 -9.20 13.54
C VAL A 58 14.27 -8.72 12.15
N THR A 59 14.39 -9.67 11.22
CA THR A 59 14.83 -9.42 9.83
C THR A 59 13.70 -9.53 8.80
N GLN A 60 12.45 -9.61 9.25
CA GLN A 60 11.29 -9.76 8.38
C GLN A 60 10.11 -8.92 8.90
N LEU A 61 9.22 -8.51 7.99
CA LEU A 61 7.94 -7.87 8.32
C LEU A 61 6.81 -8.56 7.56
N SER A 62 5.70 -8.80 8.24
CA SER A 62 4.46 -9.29 7.63
C SER A 62 3.45 -8.15 7.40
N ARG A 63 2.42 -8.38 6.57
CA ARG A 63 1.27 -7.45 6.52
C ARG A 63 0.58 -7.36 7.88
N GLY A 64 0.47 -8.48 8.61
CA GLY A 64 -0.12 -8.53 9.95
C GLY A 64 0.61 -7.63 10.95
N ASP A 65 1.94 -7.55 10.88
CA ASP A 65 2.72 -6.63 11.72
C ASP A 65 2.36 -5.18 11.43
N LEU A 66 2.29 -4.80 10.15
CA LEU A 66 1.95 -3.43 9.73
C LEU A 66 0.49 -3.07 10.04
N PHE A 67 -0.43 -4.04 9.99
CA PHE A 67 -1.80 -3.82 10.46
C PHE A 67 -1.86 -3.56 11.96
N ARG A 68 -1.07 -4.30 12.75
CA ARG A 68 -0.96 -4.07 14.19
C ARG A 68 -0.34 -2.71 14.49
N ASP A 69 0.65 -2.28 13.71
CA ASP A 69 1.23 -0.94 13.85
C ASP A 69 0.17 0.13 13.57
N ALA A 70 -0.58 0.00 12.47
CA ALA A 70 -1.63 0.96 12.13
C ALA A 70 -2.77 1.01 13.16
N ALA A 71 -3.13 -0.13 13.76
CA ALA A 71 -4.15 -0.21 14.80
C ALA A 71 -3.75 0.52 16.09
N ASN A 72 -2.45 0.59 16.38
CA ASN A 72 -1.90 1.22 17.59
C ASN A 72 -1.30 2.61 17.32
N LEU A 73 -1.43 3.13 16.10
CA LEU A 73 -0.79 4.36 15.68
C LEU A 73 -1.45 5.58 16.32
N ASP A 74 -0.68 6.34 17.11
CA ASP A 74 -1.09 7.69 17.53
C ASP A 74 -0.74 8.70 16.43
N ALA A 75 -1.77 9.12 15.67
CA ALA A 75 -1.64 10.12 14.61
C ALA A 75 -1.24 11.53 15.10
N GLY A 76 -1.21 11.77 16.42
CA GLY A 76 -0.67 12.97 17.04
C GLY A 76 0.85 12.95 17.22
N ARG A 77 1.50 11.77 17.20
CA ARG A 77 2.93 11.63 17.49
C ARG A 77 3.75 11.45 16.22
N GLU A 78 4.62 12.40 15.95
CA GLU A 78 5.48 12.41 14.76
C GLU A 78 6.36 11.16 14.67
N GLU A 79 6.98 10.76 15.79
CA GLU A 79 7.84 9.59 15.84
C GLU A 79 7.11 8.32 15.40
N GLU A 80 5.85 8.13 15.81
CA GLU A 80 5.06 6.95 15.47
C GLU A 80 4.63 6.97 14.00
N GLN A 81 4.27 8.14 13.47
CA GLN A 81 3.96 8.32 12.05
C GLN A 81 5.16 7.97 11.16
N LEU A 82 6.35 8.48 11.52
CA LEU A 82 7.57 8.18 10.78
C LEU A 82 7.98 6.72 10.95
N ARG A 83 7.87 6.14 12.15
CA ARG A 83 8.11 4.69 12.38
C ARG A 83 7.21 3.85 11.47
N PHE A 84 5.92 4.20 11.38
CA PHE A 84 4.98 3.53 10.48
C PHE A 84 5.40 3.65 9.01
N LEU A 85 5.74 4.86 8.55
CA LEU A 85 6.25 5.08 7.19
C LEU A 85 7.50 4.21 6.91
N TRP A 86 8.48 4.21 7.80
CA TRP A 86 9.71 3.43 7.63
C TRP A 86 9.45 1.94 7.54
N ARG A 87 8.54 1.42 8.37
CA ARG A 87 8.18 0.00 8.35
C ARG A 87 7.43 -0.39 7.08
N VAL A 88 6.52 0.46 6.59
CA VAL A 88 5.86 0.25 5.29
C VAL A 88 6.86 0.29 4.13
N LEU A 89 7.80 1.24 4.15
CA LEU A 89 8.85 1.33 3.12
C LEU A 89 9.81 0.14 3.18
N ALA A 90 10.17 -0.32 4.38
CA ALA A 90 11.00 -1.49 4.57
C ALA A 90 10.33 -2.75 4.01
N TRP A 91 9.07 -2.99 4.36
CA TRP A 91 8.27 -4.10 3.81
C TRP A 91 8.14 -4.02 2.29
N GLY A 92 7.78 -2.84 1.75
CA GLY A 92 7.57 -2.67 0.31
C GLY A 92 8.86 -2.77 -0.51
N SER A 93 10.02 -2.46 0.08
CA SER A 93 11.33 -2.55 -0.57
C SER A 93 11.94 -3.95 -0.45
N GLY A 94 11.66 -4.64 0.67
CA GLY A 94 12.41 -5.81 1.11
C GLY A 94 13.92 -5.52 1.11
N MET A 95 14.69 -6.39 0.45
CA MET A 95 16.14 -6.25 0.28
C MET A 95 16.55 -5.29 -0.86
N ARG A 96 15.60 -4.73 -1.63
CA ARG A 96 15.89 -3.85 -2.78
C ARG A 96 15.85 -2.39 -2.35
N LEU A 97 17.02 -1.85 -2.00
CA LEU A 97 17.15 -0.55 -1.31
C LEU A 97 17.23 0.67 -2.24
N ARG A 98 16.94 0.49 -3.52
CA ARG A 98 17.00 1.57 -4.53
C ARG A 98 16.04 2.70 -4.15
N LEU A 99 16.52 3.94 -4.23
CA LEU A 99 15.83 5.19 -3.85
C LEU A 99 15.53 5.37 -2.35
N ASN A 100 15.72 4.38 -1.47
CA ASN A 100 15.36 4.53 -0.06
C ASN A 100 16.19 5.61 0.66
N ARG A 101 17.48 5.77 0.34
CA ARG A 101 18.28 6.90 0.85
C ARG A 101 17.71 8.25 0.41
N GLN A 102 17.22 8.34 -0.83
CA GLN A 102 16.63 9.57 -1.34
C GLN A 102 15.29 9.88 -0.67
N ARG A 103 14.49 8.85 -0.34
CA ARG A 103 13.26 9.02 0.46
C ARG A 103 13.56 9.50 1.87
N ILE A 104 14.54 8.88 2.54
CA ILE A 104 14.99 9.28 3.88
C ILE A 104 15.46 10.75 3.85
N ARG A 105 16.34 11.11 2.90
CA ARG A 105 16.79 12.51 2.73
C ARG A 105 15.64 13.46 2.43
N ALA A 106 14.72 13.09 1.55
CA ALA A 106 13.57 13.94 1.23
C ALA A 106 12.71 14.27 2.47
N VAL A 107 12.55 13.29 3.38
CA VAL A 107 11.89 13.53 4.67
C VAL A 107 12.75 14.39 5.58
N ALA A 108 14.06 14.16 5.67
CA ALA A 108 14.96 15.01 6.46
C ALA A 108 14.97 16.47 5.99
N ASP A 109 15.00 16.69 4.67
CA ASP A 109 15.03 18.01 4.05
C ASP A 109 13.72 18.80 4.28
N ASN A 110 12.59 18.11 4.47
CA ASN A 110 11.26 18.72 4.58
C ASN A 110 10.36 18.02 5.63
N LEU A 111 10.90 17.80 6.83
CA LEU A 111 10.28 16.97 7.87
C LEU A 111 8.83 17.34 8.19
N SER A 112 8.58 18.61 8.53
CA SER A 112 7.24 19.06 8.92
C SER A 112 6.20 18.87 7.81
N SER A 113 6.58 19.13 6.56
CA SER A 113 5.69 18.95 5.40
C SER A 113 5.43 17.46 5.11
N ALA A 114 6.46 16.62 5.21
CA ALA A 114 6.33 15.18 5.04
C ALA A 114 5.38 14.57 6.09
N VAL A 115 5.53 14.96 7.35
CA VAL A 115 4.69 14.51 8.47
C VAL A 115 3.26 15.01 8.32
N ALA A 116 3.05 16.27 7.92
CA ALA A 116 1.72 16.82 7.68
C ALA A 116 0.98 16.06 6.56
N ALA A 117 1.65 15.81 5.42
CA ALA A 117 1.09 15.04 4.31
C ALA A 117 0.78 13.60 4.72
N LEU A 118 1.68 12.95 5.46
CA LEU A 118 1.47 11.60 5.98
C LEU A 118 0.28 11.55 6.92
N ARG A 119 0.18 12.47 7.89
CA ARG A 119 -0.95 12.57 8.82
C ARG A 119 -2.27 12.70 8.09
N GLN A 120 -2.35 13.63 7.14
CA GLN A 120 -3.55 13.85 6.34
C GLN A 120 -3.95 12.58 5.58
N ALA A 121 -2.99 11.95 4.90
CA ALA A 121 -3.23 10.73 4.14
C ALA A 121 -3.74 9.59 5.03
N LEU A 122 -3.12 9.37 6.19
CA LEU A 122 -3.51 8.31 7.13
C LEU A 122 -4.90 8.55 7.75
N GLN A 123 -5.24 9.81 8.02
CA GLN A 123 -6.55 10.17 8.58
C GLN A 123 -7.68 9.86 7.59
N VAL A 124 -7.51 10.21 6.31
CA VAL A 124 -8.58 10.11 5.32
C VAL A 124 -8.60 8.77 4.57
N ALA A 125 -7.53 7.97 4.62
CA ALA A 125 -7.42 6.69 3.92
C ALA A 125 -8.54 5.68 4.23
N ARG A 126 -9.15 5.77 5.41
CA ARG A 126 -10.23 4.87 5.85
C ARG A 126 -11.56 5.14 5.16
N GLU A 127 -11.75 6.34 4.60
CA GLU A 127 -13.04 6.80 4.08
C GLU A 127 -12.95 7.21 2.61
N ASP A 128 -11.87 7.88 2.23
CA ASP A 128 -11.76 8.52 0.93
C ASP A 128 -10.41 8.21 0.26
N PRO A 129 -10.35 7.16 -0.59
CA PRO A 129 -9.14 6.83 -1.35
C PRO A 129 -8.64 7.95 -2.25
N ALA A 130 -9.52 8.83 -2.74
CA ALA A 130 -9.14 9.91 -3.64
C ALA A 130 -8.34 10.98 -2.89
N HIS A 131 -8.93 11.52 -1.82
CA HIS A 131 -8.27 12.53 -0.99
C HIS A 131 -7.03 11.97 -0.28
N ALA A 132 -7.06 10.69 0.13
CA ALA A 132 -5.91 10.03 0.74
C ALA A 132 -4.72 9.93 -0.22
N TYR A 133 -5.02 9.56 -1.47
CA TYR A 133 -4.01 9.47 -2.51
C TYR A 133 -3.48 10.84 -2.91
N GLU A 134 -4.35 11.83 -3.07
CA GLU A 134 -3.94 13.22 -3.38
C GLU A 134 -3.06 13.85 -2.30
N ALA A 135 -3.29 13.52 -1.03
CA ALA A 135 -2.44 14.00 0.07
C ALA A 135 -0.96 13.56 -0.09
N LEU A 136 -0.69 12.42 -0.73
CA LEU A 136 0.68 11.94 -1.01
C LEU A 136 1.13 12.20 -2.45
N ARG A 137 0.17 12.21 -3.39
CA ARG A 137 0.33 12.30 -4.83
C ARG A 137 -0.58 13.40 -5.38
N PRO A 138 -0.32 14.68 -5.07
CA PRO A 138 -1.05 15.77 -5.70
C PRO A 138 -0.73 15.76 -7.21
N GLY A 139 -1.52 16.47 -8.02
CA GLY A 139 -1.33 16.54 -9.49
C GLY A 139 0.02 17.10 -9.96
N GLY A 140 0.94 17.44 -9.05
CA GLY A 140 2.31 17.90 -9.29
C GLY A 140 3.37 16.97 -8.66
N PRO A 141 4.45 17.53 -8.07
CA PRO A 141 5.45 16.73 -7.35
C PRO A 141 4.83 15.94 -6.19
N ASN A 142 5.41 14.79 -5.83
CA ASN A 142 5.01 14.07 -4.63
C ASN A 142 5.08 14.97 -3.40
N ALA A 143 4.14 14.82 -2.47
CA ALA A 143 4.21 15.51 -1.17
C ALA A 143 5.47 15.10 -0.38
N ILE A 144 5.95 13.87 -0.59
CA ILE A 144 7.26 13.38 -0.14
C ILE A 144 8.06 12.97 -1.38
N ALA A 145 9.14 13.69 -1.69
CA ALA A 145 9.94 13.40 -2.88
C ALA A 145 10.42 11.93 -2.89
N TYR A 146 10.46 11.32 -4.08
CA TYR A 146 10.80 9.90 -4.29
C TYR A 146 9.83 8.86 -3.67
N LEU A 147 8.79 9.30 -2.94
CA LEU A 147 7.66 8.45 -2.56
C LEU A 147 6.68 8.32 -3.73
N GLY A 148 7.04 7.45 -4.68
CA GLY A 148 6.22 7.19 -5.87
C GLY A 148 4.89 6.49 -5.54
N PRO A 149 3.98 6.42 -6.54
CA PRO A 149 2.60 6.00 -6.34
C PRO A 149 2.47 4.60 -5.72
N ALA A 150 3.34 3.66 -6.09
CA ALA A 150 3.33 2.30 -5.55
C ALA A 150 3.66 2.22 -4.04
N PHE A 151 4.41 3.16 -3.49
CA PHE A 151 4.67 3.23 -2.05
C PHE A 151 3.61 4.09 -1.35
N SER A 152 3.09 5.13 -2.00
CA SER A 152 1.94 5.86 -1.50
C SER A 152 0.75 4.93 -1.24
N THR A 153 0.37 4.09 -2.21
CA THR A 153 -0.75 3.14 -2.03
C THR A 153 -0.49 2.09 -0.94
N LYS A 154 0.77 1.71 -0.69
CA LYS A 154 1.13 0.83 0.44
C LYS A 154 0.87 1.52 1.78
N VAL A 155 1.26 2.78 1.94
CA VAL A 155 0.95 3.56 3.16
C VAL A 155 -0.56 3.63 3.38
N LEU A 156 -1.32 3.95 2.32
CA LEU A 156 -2.78 4.04 2.41
C LEU A 156 -3.43 2.69 2.73
N TYR A 157 -2.98 1.61 2.11
CA TYR A 157 -3.49 0.26 2.38
C TYR A 157 -3.29 -0.14 3.85
N PHE A 158 -2.08 0.04 4.39
CA PHE A 158 -1.81 -0.36 5.77
C PHE A 158 -2.53 0.51 6.81
N ALA A 159 -2.88 1.76 6.48
CA ALA A 159 -3.69 2.63 7.35
C ALA A 159 -5.04 1.99 7.75
N GLY A 160 -5.55 1.08 6.92
CA GLY A 160 -6.77 0.31 7.18
C GLY A 160 -6.69 -0.69 8.33
N SER A 161 -5.49 -0.93 8.87
CA SER A 161 -5.32 -1.82 10.04
C SER A 161 -5.88 -3.23 9.84
N GLY A 162 -5.93 -3.69 8.58
CA GLY A 162 -6.44 -5.00 8.19
C GLY A 162 -7.96 -5.11 8.10
N ALA A 163 -8.71 -4.01 8.26
CA ALA A 163 -10.16 -3.99 8.13
C ALA A 163 -10.62 -4.41 6.72
N LEU A 164 -11.64 -5.26 6.63
CA LEU A 164 -12.12 -5.82 5.36
C LEU A 164 -12.83 -4.78 4.48
N ASP A 165 -13.38 -3.74 5.10
CA ASP A 165 -14.07 -2.61 4.50
C ASP A 165 -13.14 -1.41 4.22
N HIS A 166 -11.85 -1.54 4.51
CA HIS A 166 -10.88 -0.50 4.18
C HIS A 166 -10.81 -0.29 2.67
N PRO A 167 -11.00 0.93 2.15
CA PRO A 167 -11.21 1.13 0.71
C PRO A 167 -9.90 1.29 -0.08
N CYS A 168 -8.75 1.50 0.58
CA CYS A 168 -7.47 1.64 -0.10
C CYS A 168 -6.77 0.28 -0.26
N VAL A 169 -6.15 0.06 -1.41
CA VAL A 169 -5.47 -1.20 -1.73
C VAL A 169 -4.21 -0.95 -2.56
N ILE A 170 -3.22 -1.84 -2.44
CA ILE A 170 -1.91 -1.65 -3.08
C ILE A 170 -2.07 -1.68 -4.60
N LEU A 171 -1.52 -0.66 -5.27
CA LEU A 171 -1.31 -0.65 -6.72
C LEU A 171 0.19 -0.49 -6.97
N ASP A 172 0.82 -1.52 -7.52
CA ASP A 172 2.19 -1.45 -8.02
C ASP A 172 2.31 -2.03 -9.43
N SER A 173 3.52 -2.02 -9.98
CA SER A 173 3.74 -2.41 -11.37
C SER A 173 3.39 -3.88 -11.65
N GLN A 174 3.47 -4.78 -10.66
CA GLN A 174 3.05 -6.16 -10.85
C GLN A 174 1.52 -6.26 -10.89
N VAL A 175 0.85 -5.57 -9.97
CA VAL A 175 -0.62 -5.51 -9.97
C VAL A 175 -1.14 -4.86 -11.26
N ALA A 176 -0.53 -3.75 -11.70
CA ALA A 176 -0.90 -3.07 -12.93
C ALA A 176 -0.67 -3.94 -14.18
N ALA A 177 0.47 -4.65 -14.25
CA ALA A 177 0.75 -5.59 -15.33
C ALA A 177 -0.33 -6.69 -15.40
N THR A 178 -0.66 -7.32 -14.28
CA THR A 178 -1.72 -8.35 -14.22
C THR A 178 -3.08 -7.80 -14.66
N LEU A 179 -3.45 -6.60 -14.20
CA LEU A 179 -4.72 -5.97 -14.59
C LEU A 179 -4.82 -5.71 -16.10
N ARG A 180 -3.71 -5.31 -16.74
CA ARG A 180 -3.68 -5.11 -18.20
C ARG A 180 -3.68 -6.44 -18.94
N ASP A 181 -2.73 -7.29 -18.60
CA ASP A 181 -2.35 -8.41 -19.45
C ASP A 181 -3.33 -9.58 -19.28
N ILE A 182 -3.83 -9.77 -18.06
CA ILE A 182 -4.77 -10.84 -17.70
C ILE A 182 -6.21 -10.32 -17.63
N CYS A 183 -6.44 -9.24 -16.87
CA CYS A 183 -7.81 -8.73 -16.66
C CYS A 183 -8.31 -7.80 -17.78
N LYS A 184 -7.48 -7.49 -18.78
CA LYS A 184 -7.84 -6.68 -19.97
C LYS A 184 -8.26 -5.24 -19.64
N TRP A 185 -7.64 -4.64 -18.63
CA TRP A 185 -7.74 -3.20 -18.40
C TRP A 185 -6.79 -2.44 -19.34
N ASP A 186 -7.17 -2.33 -20.62
CA ASP A 186 -6.33 -1.74 -21.67
C ASP A 186 -5.93 -0.28 -21.41
N SER A 187 -6.79 0.50 -20.76
CA SER A 187 -6.55 1.92 -20.47
C SER A 187 -5.70 2.19 -19.24
N LEU A 188 -5.13 1.18 -18.59
CA LEU A 188 -4.31 1.34 -17.38
C LEU A 188 -2.85 1.64 -17.78
N GLY A 189 -2.33 2.78 -17.32
CA GLY A 189 -0.92 3.14 -17.51
C GLY A 189 0.06 2.23 -16.74
N GLU A 190 1.33 2.26 -17.13
CA GLU A 190 2.38 1.44 -16.50
C GLU A 190 2.79 1.97 -15.12
N ASP A 191 2.81 3.30 -14.99
CA ASP A 191 3.26 4.00 -13.79
C ASP A 191 2.54 5.35 -13.62
N GLY A 192 2.89 6.08 -12.55
CA GLY A 192 2.47 7.46 -12.34
C GLY A 192 0.98 7.67 -12.06
N TRP A 193 0.19 6.60 -11.89
CA TRP A 193 -1.28 6.57 -11.90
C TRP A 193 -1.93 7.82 -11.28
N PRO A 194 -2.74 8.57 -12.04
CA PRO A 194 -3.53 9.69 -11.52
C PRO A 194 -4.53 9.22 -10.45
N THR A 195 -4.99 10.13 -9.60
CA THR A 195 -6.02 9.85 -8.57
C THR A 195 -7.24 9.13 -9.15
N SER A 196 -7.75 9.61 -10.29
CA SER A 196 -8.90 9.00 -10.96
C SER A 196 -8.66 7.54 -11.37
N THR A 197 -7.42 7.18 -11.73
CA THR A 197 -7.06 5.79 -12.06
C THR A 197 -7.00 4.93 -10.80
N TYR A 198 -6.39 5.45 -9.72
CA TYR A 198 -6.33 4.75 -8.44
C TYR A 198 -7.72 4.51 -7.83
N VAL A 199 -8.61 5.51 -7.87
CA VAL A 199 -10.01 5.39 -7.39
C VAL A 199 -10.76 4.34 -8.20
N ARG A 200 -10.67 4.40 -9.54
CA ARG A 200 -11.29 3.39 -10.41
C ARG A 200 -10.79 1.97 -10.11
N TYR A 201 -9.53 1.83 -9.73
CA TYR A 201 -8.94 0.55 -9.34
C TYR A 201 -9.52 0.06 -8.00
N CYS A 202 -9.60 0.92 -6.99
CA CYS A 202 -10.24 0.57 -5.71
C CYS A 202 -11.70 0.16 -5.90
N THR A 203 -12.48 0.93 -6.68
CA THR A 203 -13.88 0.61 -6.99
C THR A 203 -14.04 -0.72 -7.73
N LEU A 204 -13.13 -1.04 -8.65
CA LEU A 204 -13.16 -2.32 -9.37
C LEU A 204 -12.97 -3.51 -8.41
N LEU A 205 -11.98 -3.43 -7.53
CA LEU A 205 -11.70 -4.49 -6.57
C LEU A 205 -12.79 -4.62 -5.52
N ASP A 206 -13.35 -3.50 -5.06
CA ASP A 206 -14.49 -3.49 -4.16
C ASP A 206 -15.70 -4.22 -4.75
N ARG A 207 -16.05 -3.91 -6.00
CA ARG A 207 -17.13 -4.62 -6.70
C ARG A 207 -16.85 -6.13 -6.80
N TRP A 208 -15.65 -6.51 -7.23
CA TRP A 208 -15.30 -7.93 -7.31
C TRP A 208 -15.37 -8.62 -5.95
N ALA A 209 -14.90 -7.97 -4.87
CA ALA A 209 -14.99 -8.51 -3.52
C ALA A 209 -16.45 -8.71 -3.08
N HIS A 210 -17.35 -7.77 -3.38
CA HIS A 210 -18.79 -7.90 -3.11
C HIS A 210 -19.46 -9.02 -3.92
N GLU A 211 -19.10 -9.19 -5.19
CA GLU A 211 -19.58 -10.27 -6.04
C GLU A 211 -19.14 -11.64 -5.52
N GLU A 212 -17.86 -11.81 -5.22
CA GLU A 212 -17.30 -13.07 -4.73
C GLU A 212 -17.74 -13.38 -3.29
N SER A 213 -17.99 -12.36 -2.46
CA SER A 213 -18.53 -12.57 -1.11
C SER A 213 -19.89 -13.25 -1.15
N ARG A 214 -20.75 -12.85 -2.10
CA ARG A 214 -22.08 -13.47 -2.29
C ARG A 214 -21.95 -14.89 -2.83
N GLN A 215 -21.01 -15.13 -3.74
CA GLN A 215 -20.82 -16.46 -4.35
C GLN A 215 -20.24 -17.47 -3.35
N LEU A 216 -19.27 -17.05 -2.53
CA LEU A 216 -18.57 -17.93 -1.58
C LEU A 216 -19.25 -18.01 -0.20
N GLY A 217 -20.26 -17.18 0.07
CA GLY A 217 -20.96 -17.17 1.36
C GLY A 217 -20.10 -16.69 2.54
N ARG A 218 -18.99 -15.99 2.27
CA ARG A 218 -18.12 -15.37 3.28
C ARG A 218 -17.70 -13.97 2.82
N ARG A 219 -17.36 -13.08 3.76
CA ARG A 219 -16.77 -11.79 3.37
C ARG A 219 -15.39 -11.99 2.73
N ILE A 220 -15.20 -11.39 1.56
CA ILE A 220 -13.93 -11.28 0.84
C ILE A 220 -13.43 -9.85 1.02
N GLY A 221 -12.17 -9.69 1.42
CA GLY A 221 -11.49 -8.40 1.42
C GLY A 221 -10.95 -8.05 0.03
N ILE A 222 -10.92 -6.75 -0.31
CA ILE A 222 -10.33 -6.29 -1.58
C ILE A 222 -8.84 -6.68 -1.71
N ASP A 223 -8.17 -6.87 -0.58
CA ASP A 223 -6.77 -7.27 -0.52
C ASP A 223 -6.51 -8.75 -0.82
N GLU A 224 -7.51 -9.62 -0.65
CA GLU A 224 -7.44 -11.01 -1.09
C GLU A 224 -7.35 -11.12 -2.62
N ILE A 225 -8.00 -10.17 -3.33
CA ILE A 225 -7.94 -10.04 -4.78
C ILE A 225 -6.64 -9.37 -5.20
N GLU A 226 -6.25 -8.25 -4.59
CA GLU A 226 -4.95 -7.62 -4.86
C GLU A 226 -3.79 -8.59 -4.68
N ARG A 227 -3.84 -9.44 -3.65
CA ARG A 227 -2.75 -10.38 -3.39
C ARG A 227 -2.57 -11.37 -4.54
N TRP A 228 -3.66 -11.77 -5.18
CA TRP A 228 -3.62 -12.56 -6.40
C TRP A 228 -3.08 -11.72 -7.57
N LEU A 229 -3.56 -10.48 -7.76
CA LEU A 229 -3.04 -9.62 -8.84
C LEU A 229 -1.52 -9.38 -8.76
N PHE A 230 -0.96 -9.30 -7.54
CA PHE A 230 0.47 -9.11 -7.33
C PHE A 230 1.32 -10.31 -7.78
N ARG A 231 0.79 -11.54 -7.66
CA ARG A 231 1.40 -12.78 -8.14
C ARG A 231 0.28 -13.78 -8.51
N PRO A 232 -0.23 -13.70 -9.74
CA PRO A 232 -1.40 -14.46 -10.19
C PRO A 232 -1.12 -15.96 -10.34
#